data_AF-D4VNI5-F1
#
_entry.id   AF-D4VNI5-F1
#
_cell.length_a   1.000
_cell.length_b   1.000
_cell.length_c   1.000
_cell.angle_alpha   90.00
_cell.angle_beta   90.00
_cell.angle_gamma   90.00
#
_symmetry.space_group_name_H-M   'P 1'
#
loop_
_entity.id
_entity.type
_entity.pdbx_description
1 polymer ?
#
loop_
_entity_poly.entity_id
_entity_poly.type
_entity_poly.pdbx_seq_one_letter_code
_entity_poly.pdbx_strand_id
1 'polypeptide(L)'
;MKKIILILFTLLQFPANAKDLPHSSYWHGEERTLRYKPEGEEFVITNGNKRFTRAIYGTNTGFRFETSDFPEFGLYMPNLGGSVYMAISTPSNITWIKDMEFIESRFKSGQRTYIVRDRRHLGNGSLTIDAVAMSDGDGLVVRYKAKDIPAGTKILWIYGGSQQSEIRT
;
A
#
# COMPACT_ATOMS: atom_id res chain seq x y z
N MET A 1 14.74 -59.09 -22.83
CA MET A 1 15.42 -58.06 -23.66
C MET A 1 14.60 -56.77 -23.61
N LYS A 2 15.00 -55.77 -22.82
CA LYS A 2 14.27 -54.49 -22.67
C LYS A 2 14.83 -53.47 -23.67
N LYS A 3 14.00 -52.98 -24.60
CA LYS A 3 14.35 -51.89 -25.52
C LYS A 3 14.15 -50.56 -24.80
N ILE A 4 15.22 -49.80 -24.61
CA ILE A 4 15.17 -48.42 -24.10
C ILE A 4 14.98 -47.51 -25.32
N ILE A 5 13.85 -46.81 -25.39
CA ILE A 5 13.58 -45.78 -26.40
C ILE A 5 14.04 -44.44 -25.83
N LEU A 6 15.07 -43.86 -26.40
CA LEU A 6 15.55 -42.52 -26.05
C LEU A 6 14.76 -41.50 -26.88
N ILE A 7 13.85 -40.76 -26.25
CA ILE A 7 13.12 -39.66 -26.89
C ILE A 7 13.97 -38.38 -26.75
N LEU A 8 14.47 -37.88 -27.87
CA LEU A 8 15.21 -36.62 -27.95
C LEU A 8 14.20 -35.46 -27.95
N PHE A 9 14.14 -34.70 -26.85
CA PHE A 9 13.33 -33.48 -26.76
C PHE A 9 14.08 -32.32 -27.42
N THR A 10 13.73 -31.97 -28.64
CA THR A 10 14.22 -30.77 -29.32
C THR A 10 13.51 -29.53 -28.78
N LEU A 11 14.24 -28.65 -28.11
CA LEU A 11 13.72 -27.38 -27.61
C LEU A 11 13.63 -26.37 -28.78
N LEU A 12 12.42 -26.16 -29.31
CA LEU A 12 12.15 -25.09 -30.28
C LEU A 12 12.13 -23.74 -29.54
N GLN A 13 13.21 -22.97 -29.66
CA GLN A 13 13.23 -21.58 -29.22
C GLN A 13 12.67 -20.68 -30.32
N PHE A 14 11.46 -20.18 -30.13
CA PHE A 14 10.93 -19.10 -30.97
C PHE A 14 11.46 -17.77 -30.43
N PRO A 15 12.19 -16.96 -31.23
CA PRO A 15 12.53 -15.60 -30.83
C PRO A 15 11.23 -14.78 -30.75
N ALA A 16 10.80 -14.49 -29.52
CA ALA A 16 9.73 -13.53 -29.26
C ALA A 16 10.25 -12.13 -29.61
N ASN A 17 10.05 -11.70 -30.85
CA ASN A 17 10.21 -10.30 -31.24
C ASN A 17 8.99 -9.52 -30.72
N ALA A 18 9.00 -9.21 -29.43
CA ALA A 18 8.05 -8.24 -28.88
C ALA A 18 8.40 -6.88 -29.47
N LYS A 19 7.50 -6.33 -30.29
CA LYS A 19 7.56 -4.92 -30.68
C LYS A 19 6.99 -4.12 -29.52
N ASP A 20 7.71 -3.11 -29.08
CA ASP A 20 7.16 -2.12 -28.15
C ASP A 20 5.95 -1.47 -28.81
N LEU A 21 4.76 -1.74 -28.25
CA LEU A 21 3.54 -1.07 -28.67
C LEU A 21 3.68 0.43 -28.33
N PRO A 22 3.21 1.33 -29.19
CA PRO A 22 3.19 2.75 -28.86
C PRO A 22 2.40 2.95 -27.57
N HIS A 23 3.10 3.33 -26.51
CA HIS A 23 2.47 3.58 -25.22
C HIS A 23 1.75 4.93 -25.30
N SER A 24 0.42 4.89 -25.43
CA SER A 24 -0.37 6.13 -25.38
C SER A 24 -0.11 6.82 -24.04
N SER A 25 0.43 8.04 -24.10
CA SER A 25 0.53 8.93 -22.95
C SER A 25 -0.86 9.37 -22.48
N TYR A 26 -1.91 9.19 -23.27
CA TYR A 26 -3.27 9.57 -22.93
C TYR A 26 -4.16 8.36 -22.57
N TRP A 27 -5.05 8.54 -21.61
CA TRP A 27 -6.13 7.61 -21.26
C TRP A 27 -7.41 8.40 -20.99
N HIS A 28 -8.48 8.08 -21.73
CA HIS A 28 -9.72 8.87 -21.74
C HIS A 28 -9.52 10.40 -21.94
N GLY A 29 -8.55 10.78 -22.79
CA GLY A 29 -8.27 12.19 -23.08
C GLY A 29 -7.39 12.90 -22.05
N GLU A 30 -7.01 12.21 -20.97
CA GLU A 30 -6.14 12.74 -19.92
C GLU A 30 -4.71 12.22 -20.08
N GLU A 31 -3.73 13.11 -19.91
CA GLU A 31 -2.32 12.71 -19.89
C GLU A 31 -2.03 11.88 -18.64
N ARG A 32 -1.49 10.69 -18.84
CA ARG A 32 -1.09 9.76 -17.80
C ARG A 32 0.15 10.29 -17.11
N THR A 33 0.03 10.50 -15.81
CA THR A 33 1.18 10.81 -14.95
C THR A 33 1.70 9.54 -14.30
N LEU A 34 3.02 9.30 -14.41
CA LEU A 34 3.67 8.22 -13.67
C LEU A 34 3.71 8.59 -12.19
N ARG A 35 2.82 8.01 -11.39
CA ARG A 35 2.67 8.33 -9.97
C ARG A 35 3.70 7.65 -9.08
N TYR A 36 4.08 6.41 -9.40
CA TYR A 36 4.99 5.60 -8.59
C TYR A 36 6.30 5.42 -9.33
N LYS A 37 7.40 5.51 -8.61
CA LYS A 37 8.75 5.25 -9.13
C LYS A 37 9.27 3.96 -8.51
N PRO A 38 9.91 3.08 -9.31
CA PRO A 38 10.61 1.94 -8.76
C PRO A 38 11.86 2.41 -8.01
N GLU A 39 12.11 1.84 -6.84
CA GLU A 39 13.34 2.01 -6.08
C GLU A 39 13.74 0.66 -5.49
N GLY A 40 14.75 0.02 -6.09
CA GLY A 40 15.10 -1.37 -5.77
C GLY A 40 13.91 -2.32 -6.02
N GLU A 41 13.46 -3.01 -4.97
CA GLU A 41 12.32 -3.93 -5.00
C GLU A 41 10.98 -3.25 -4.61
N GLU A 42 10.98 -1.93 -4.47
CA GLU A 42 9.86 -1.17 -3.93
C GLU A 42 9.20 -0.27 -4.98
N PHE A 43 7.88 -0.09 -4.85
CA PHE A 43 7.17 0.99 -5.53
C PHE A 43 6.99 2.16 -4.58
N VAL A 44 7.55 3.31 -4.93
CA VAL A 44 7.63 4.50 -4.08
C VAL A 44 6.79 5.65 -4.64
N ILE A 45 6.08 6.35 -3.76
CA ILE A 45 5.48 7.65 -4.05
C ILE A 45 5.72 8.60 -2.87
N THR A 46 5.98 9.86 -3.18
CA THR A 46 6.11 10.93 -2.18
C THR A 46 4.93 11.88 -2.33
N ASN A 47 4.28 12.22 -1.22
CA ASN A 47 3.12 13.11 -1.13
C ASN A 47 1.99 12.71 -2.10
N GLY A 48 1.79 11.40 -2.29
CA GLY A 48 0.66 10.89 -3.05
C GLY A 48 -0.67 11.19 -2.34
N ASN A 49 -1.73 11.34 -3.12
CA ASN A 49 -3.00 11.90 -2.65
C ASN A 49 -4.22 10.98 -2.87
N LYS A 50 -4.01 9.71 -3.23
CA LYS A 50 -5.11 8.77 -3.51
C LYS A 50 -5.31 7.81 -2.35
N ARG A 51 -6.58 7.48 -2.11
CA ARG A 51 -6.97 6.49 -1.11
C ARG A 51 -7.04 5.10 -1.72
N PHE A 52 -6.81 4.10 -0.88
CA PHE A 52 -7.08 2.69 -1.16
C PHE A 52 -6.48 2.23 -2.50
N THR A 53 -5.21 2.58 -2.72
CA THR A 53 -4.49 2.37 -3.99
C THR A 53 -3.92 0.97 -4.16
N ARG A 54 -3.75 0.20 -3.07
CA ARG A 54 -3.28 -1.19 -3.14
C ARG A 54 -3.94 -2.06 -2.08
N ALA A 55 -4.56 -3.16 -2.52
CA ALA A 55 -5.00 -4.24 -1.67
C ALA A 55 -3.81 -5.08 -1.17
N ILE A 56 -3.84 -5.42 0.11
CA ILE A 56 -3.00 -6.43 0.74
C ILE A 56 -3.94 -7.51 1.26
N TYR A 57 -3.79 -8.71 0.70
CA TYR A 57 -4.61 -9.87 1.02
C TYR A 57 -4.03 -10.60 2.23
N GLY A 58 -4.93 -11.13 3.07
CA GLY A 58 -4.56 -11.96 4.21
C GLY A 58 -4.47 -13.43 3.83
N THR A 59 -5.17 -14.27 4.58
CA THR A 59 -5.24 -15.71 4.37
C THR A 59 -6.17 -16.06 3.19
N ASN A 60 -6.62 -17.31 3.09
CA ASN A 60 -7.48 -17.81 2.02
C ASN A 60 -8.98 -17.40 2.17
N THR A 61 -9.27 -16.32 2.89
CA THR A 61 -10.61 -15.77 3.08
C THR A 61 -10.89 -14.61 2.11
N GLY A 62 -12.06 -13.98 2.22
CA GLY A 62 -12.36 -12.74 1.51
C GLY A 62 -11.70 -11.49 2.09
N PHE A 63 -10.91 -11.61 3.16
CA PHE A 63 -10.31 -10.46 3.83
C PHE A 63 -9.19 -9.83 3.01
N ARG A 64 -9.25 -8.51 2.92
CA ARG A 64 -8.12 -7.66 2.51
C ARG A 64 -8.22 -6.32 3.21
N PHE A 65 -7.08 -5.66 3.37
CA PHE A 65 -7.08 -4.23 3.63
C PHE A 65 -6.44 -3.48 2.46
N GLU A 66 -6.96 -2.29 2.17
CA GLU A 66 -6.47 -1.45 1.10
C GLU A 66 -5.71 -0.27 1.68
N THR A 67 -4.50 -0.06 1.18
CA THR A 67 -3.58 0.99 1.64
C THR A 67 -3.67 2.21 0.74
N SER A 68 -3.68 3.38 1.35
CA SER A 68 -3.65 4.67 0.64
C SER A 68 -2.21 5.11 0.33
N ASP A 69 -2.05 6.20 -0.43
CA ASP A 69 -0.74 6.85 -0.62
C ASP A 69 -0.20 7.47 0.68
N PHE A 70 -1.07 7.65 1.67
CA PHE A 70 -0.77 8.05 3.05
C PHE A 70 -1.33 7.00 4.04
N PRO A 71 -1.02 7.07 5.36
CA PRO A 71 -1.38 6.05 6.34
C PRO A 71 -2.89 6.01 6.72
N GLU A 72 -3.73 5.64 5.76
CA GLU A 72 -5.17 5.37 5.92
C GLU A 72 -5.52 4.05 5.22
N PHE A 73 -6.43 3.28 5.82
CA PHE A 73 -6.73 1.92 5.38
C PHE A 73 -8.22 1.69 5.12
N GLY A 74 -8.56 0.99 4.06
CA GLY A 74 -9.89 0.42 3.84
C GLY A 74 -9.90 -1.04 4.30
N LEU A 75 -10.95 -1.50 4.96
CA LEU A 75 -11.10 -2.88 5.41
C LEU A 75 -12.22 -3.56 4.62
N TYR A 76 -11.99 -4.80 4.18
CA TYR A 76 -12.97 -5.58 3.42
C TYR A 76 -13.11 -6.98 4.03
N MET A 77 -14.33 -7.38 4.39
CA MET A 77 -14.72 -8.68 4.97
C MET A 77 -16.17 -9.03 4.63
N PRO A 78 -16.42 -10.03 3.77
CA PRO A 78 -16.36 -9.88 2.31
C PRO A 78 -16.94 -8.55 1.75
N ASN A 79 -17.80 -7.85 2.51
CA ASN A 79 -18.31 -6.53 2.22
C ASN A 79 -17.39 -5.43 2.79
N LEU A 80 -17.79 -4.16 2.65
CA LEU A 80 -17.03 -3.03 3.20
C LEU A 80 -17.01 -3.09 4.73
N GLY A 81 -15.89 -3.54 5.28
CA GLY A 81 -15.59 -3.59 6.72
C GLY A 81 -15.21 -2.23 7.30
N GLY A 82 -15.39 -1.13 6.56
CA GLY A 82 -15.13 0.24 7.01
C GLY A 82 -13.76 0.77 6.60
N SER A 83 -13.41 1.92 7.17
CA SER A 83 -12.14 2.59 6.91
C SER A 83 -11.52 3.08 8.21
N VAL A 84 -10.20 3.07 8.23
CA VAL A 84 -9.35 3.60 9.29
C VAL A 84 -8.68 4.86 8.78
N TYR A 85 -9.00 5.97 9.43
CA TYR A 85 -8.35 7.25 9.28
C TYR A 85 -7.39 7.49 10.45
N MET A 86 -6.30 8.22 10.20
CA MET A 86 -5.33 8.53 11.26
C MET A 86 -5.09 10.02 11.42
N ALA A 87 -4.87 10.42 12.67
CA ALA A 87 -4.39 11.75 13.03
C ALA A 87 -3.23 11.64 14.01
N ILE A 88 -2.34 12.63 13.99
CA ILE A 88 -1.30 12.83 15.00
C ILE A 88 -1.79 13.89 15.97
N SER A 89 -1.76 13.55 17.26
CA SER A 89 -2.02 14.48 18.35
C SER A 89 -0.72 14.76 19.08
N THR A 90 -0.33 16.03 19.12
CA THR A 90 0.72 16.54 20.01
C THR A 90 0.06 17.21 21.22
N PRO A 91 0.82 17.60 22.25
CA PRO A 91 0.27 18.37 23.37
C PRO A 91 -0.42 19.69 22.97
N SER A 92 -0.07 20.26 21.81
CA SER A 92 -0.55 21.58 21.37
C SER A 92 -1.57 21.53 20.22
N ASN A 93 -1.66 20.43 19.46
CA ASN A 93 -2.53 20.37 18.28
C ASN A 93 -2.89 18.93 17.88
N ILE A 94 -3.93 18.80 17.06
CA ILE A 94 -4.28 17.58 16.34
C ILE A 94 -4.26 17.87 14.84
N THR A 95 -3.71 16.97 14.05
CA THR A 95 -3.65 17.10 12.60
C THR A 95 -3.83 15.75 11.91
N TRP A 96 -4.57 15.73 10.82
CA TRP A 96 -4.76 14.50 10.03
C TRP A 96 -3.45 14.07 9.42
N ILE A 97 -3.15 12.77 9.44
CA ILE A 97 -1.86 12.29 8.96
C ILE A 97 -1.67 12.55 7.46
N LYS A 98 -2.77 12.58 6.69
CA LYS A 98 -2.76 12.88 5.25
C LYS A 98 -2.31 14.32 4.93
N ASP A 99 -2.36 15.21 5.92
CA ASP A 99 -2.04 16.64 5.78
C ASP A 99 -0.62 16.97 6.29
N MET A 100 0.18 15.95 6.61
CA MET A 100 1.59 16.11 6.98
C MET A 100 2.43 16.61 5.81
N GLU A 101 3.43 17.43 6.11
CA GLU A 101 4.35 18.03 5.13
C GLU A 101 4.99 17.02 4.15
N PHE A 102 5.45 15.89 4.67
CA PHE A 102 6.12 14.85 3.90
C PHE A 102 5.60 13.47 4.29
N ILE A 103 5.14 12.73 3.28
CA ILE A 103 4.73 11.33 3.39
C ILE A 103 5.32 10.58 2.20
N GLU A 104 6.20 9.64 2.48
CA GLU A 104 6.67 8.68 1.48
C GLU A 104 6.01 7.33 1.74
N SER A 105 5.47 6.72 0.68
CA SER A 105 4.80 5.43 0.72
C SER A 105 5.56 4.45 -0.15
N ARG A 106 5.99 3.35 0.46
CA ARG A 106 6.78 2.28 -0.15
C ARG A 106 5.99 0.99 -0.09
N PHE A 107 5.84 0.32 -1.22
CA PHE A 107 5.17 -0.99 -1.28
C PHE A 107 6.14 -2.07 -1.72
N LYS A 108 6.20 -3.15 -0.95
CA LYS A 108 7.05 -4.32 -1.23
C LYS A 108 6.37 -5.59 -0.73
N SER A 109 6.19 -6.58 -1.60
CA SER A 109 5.80 -7.96 -1.22
C SER A 109 4.65 -8.08 -0.20
N GLY A 110 3.55 -7.32 -0.38
CA GLY A 110 2.41 -7.37 0.54
C GLY A 110 2.60 -6.59 1.85
N GLN A 111 3.66 -5.80 1.96
CA GLN A 111 3.88 -4.82 3.02
C GLN A 111 3.77 -3.41 2.45
N ARG A 112 3.15 -2.53 3.23
CA ARG A 112 3.19 -1.09 3.02
C ARG A 112 3.99 -0.43 4.14
N THR A 113 4.96 0.40 3.78
CA THR A 113 5.72 1.23 4.71
C THR A 113 5.51 2.69 4.38
N TYR A 114 5.23 3.50 5.39
CA TYR A 114 5.15 4.95 5.28
C TYR A 114 6.27 5.60 6.09
N ILE A 115 6.85 6.67 5.56
CA ILE A 115 7.78 7.54 6.27
C ILE A 115 7.15 8.93 6.33
N VAL A 116 6.82 9.38 7.52
CA VAL A 116 6.14 10.66 7.77
C VAL A 116 7.11 11.61 8.46
N ARG A 117 7.21 12.84 7.93
CA ARG A 117 7.95 13.95 8.53
C ARG A 117 7.10 15.22 8.41
N ASP A 118 7.17 16.04 9.45
CA ASP A 118 6.50 17.33 9.46
C ASP A 118 7.18 18.23 10.47
N ARG A 119 7.75 19.36 10.03
CA ARG A 119 8.55 20.21 10.91
C ARG A 119 7.71 20.86 12.02
N ARG A 120 6.44 21.13 11.73
CA ARG A 120 5.51 21.80 12.65
C ARG A 120 5.00 20.85 13.73
N HIS A 121 4.77 19.58 13.39
CA HIS A 121 4.13 18.60 14.27
C HIS A 121 5.11 17.57 14.85
N LEU A 122 6.15 17.19 14.11
CA LEU A 122 7.13 16.16 14.48
C LEU A 122 8.56 16.72 14.67
N GLY A 123 8.77 18.03 14.49
CA GLY A 123 10.10 18.65 14.64
C GLY A 123 11.09 18.11 13.60
N ASN A 124 12.29 17.72 14.04
CA ASN A 124 13.28 17.05 13.18
C ASN A 124 13.08 15.54 13.09
N GLY A 125 12.11 15.00 13.83
CA GLY A 125 11.86 13.57 13.93
C GLY A 125 11.17 12.99 12.71
N SER A 126 10.96 11.68 12.79
CA SER A 126 10.22 10.93 11.77
C SER A 126 9.41 9.81 12.41
N LEU A 127 8.28 9.50 11.77
CA LEU A 127 7.46 8.35 12.10
C LEU A 127 7.46 7.38 10.92
N THR A 128 7.90 6.15 11.15
CA THR A 128 7.76 5.04 10.20
C THR A 128 6.57 4.18 10.60
N ILE A 129 5.72 3.86 9.64
CA ILE A 129 4.49 3.07 9.83
C ILE A 129 4.53 1.89 8.87
N ASP A 130 4.65 0.68 9.39
CA ASP A 130 4.57 -0.56 8.60
C ASP A 130 3.18 -1.17 8.76
N ALA A 131 2.60 -1.66 7.67
CA ALA A 131 1.31 -2.33 7.64
C ALA A 131 1.39 -3.63 6.84
N VAL A 132 0.92 -4.72 7.45
CA VAL A 132 0.87 -6.07 6.86
C VAL A 132 -0.45 -6.76 7.25
N ALA A 133 -0.85 -7.79 6.49
CA ALA A 133 -1.94 -8.64 6.90
C ALA A 133 -1.48 -9.65 7.95
N MET A 134 -2.39 -10.10 8.81
CA MET A 134 -2.15 -11.21 9.73
C MET A 134 -1.92 -12.51 8.95
N SER A 135 -1.02 -13.36 9.44
CA SER A 135 -0.68 -14.65 8.79
C SER A 135 -1.66 -15.78 9.12
N ASP A 136 -2.39 -15.66 10.23
CA ASP A 136 -3.23 -16.71 10.82
C ASP A 136 -4.65 -16.23 11.13
N GLY A 137 -5.09 -15.12 10.53
CA GLY A 137 -6.43 -14.59 10.69
C GLY A 137 -6.76 -13.42 9.77
N ASP A 138 -8.03 -12.99 9.82
CA ASP A 138 -8.51 -11.82 9.10
C ASP A 138 -8.20 -10.57 9.91
N GLY A 139 -7.12 -9.89 9.55
CA GLY A 139 -6.69 -8.72 10.30
C GLY A 139 -5.51 -7.97 9.71
N LEU A 140 -5.35 -6.75 10.20
CA LEU A 140 -4.29 -5.83 9.87
C LEU A 140 -3.37 -5.68 11.08
N VAL A 141 -2.06 -5.84 10.88
CA VAL A 141 -1.04 -5.49 11.87
C VAL A 141 -0.35 -4.21 11.44
N VAL A 142 -0.27 -3.24 12.36
CA VAL A 142 0.44 -1.97 12.13
C VAL A 142 1.52 -1.79 13.18
N ARG A 143 2.73 -1.47 12.72
CA ARG A 143 3.89 -1.18 13.56
C ARG A 143 4.29 0.29 13.39
N TYR A 144 4.48 0.95 14.52
CA TYR A 144 4.98 2.33 14.59
C TYR A 144 6.41 2.36 15.09
N LYS A 145 7.28 3.07 14.39
CA LYS A 145 8.64 3.38 14.83
C LYS A 145 8.83 4.88 14.81
N ALA A 146 8.91 5.47 15.99
CA ALA A 146 9.18 6.88 16.16
C ALA A 146 10.68 7.11 16.36
N LYS A 147 11.21 8.16 15.75
CA LYS A 147 12.57 8.65 15.97
C LYS A 147 12.54 10.14 16.22
N ASP A 148 13.06 10.58 17.36
CA ASP A 148 13.27 12.00 17.71
C ASP A 148 12.03 12.90 17.53
N ILE A 149 10.83 12.37 17.77
CA ILE A 149 9.56 13.13 17.72
C ILE A 149 9.25 13.78 19.09
N PRO A 150 8.40 14.83 19.14
CA PRO A 150 8.03 15.47 20.39
C PRO A 150 7.41 14.51 21.41
N ALA A 151 7.79 14.68 22.68
CA ALA A 151 7.20 13.91 23.78
C ALA A 151 5.68 14.15 23.86
N GLY A 152 4.94 13.12 24.26
CA GLY A 152 3.47 13.17 24.35
C GLY A 152 2.75 13.10 23.01
N THR A 153 3.47 12.88 21.90
CA THR A 153 2.86 12.57 20.59
C THR A 153 2.07 11.27 20.66
N LYS A 154 0.83 11.30 20.18
CA LYS A 154 -0.10 10.17 20.11
C LYS A 154 -0.57 9.98 18.67
N ILE A 155 -0.90 8.74 18.33
CA ILE A 155 -1.57 8.38 17.08
C ILE A 155 -3.02 8.11 17.41
N LEU A 156 -3.92 8.80 16.73
CA LEU A 156 -5.36 8.58 16.83
C LEU A 156 -5.80 7.72 15.66
N TRP A 157 -6.52 6.64 15.97
CA TRP A 157 -7.23 5.82 14.99
C TRP A 157 -8.69 6.20 15.02
N ILE A 158 -9.23 6.56 13.86
CA ILE A 158 -10.65 6.87 13.67
C ILE A 158 -11.20 5.83 12.71
N TYR A 159 -12.02 4.93 13.21
CA TYR A 159 -12.65 3.88 12.43
C TYR A 159 -14.13 4.17 12.20
N GLY A 160 -14.62 3.94 10.98
CA GLY A 160 -16.03 4.08 10.64
C GLY A 160 -16.35 3.76 9.19
N GLY A 161 -17.63 3.92 8.81
CA GLY A 161 -18.07 3.73 7.43
C GLY A 161 -18.23 2.27 7.00
N SER A 162 -18.34 1.33 7.93
CA SER A 162 -18.68 -0.07 7.61
C SER A 162 -20.11 -0.17 7.07
N GLN A 163 -20.31 -1.00 6.05
CA GLN A 163 -21.62 -1.27 5.47
C GLN A 163 -21.88 -2.77 5.40
N GLN A 164 -23.08 -3.18 5.85
CA GLN A 164 -23.50 -4.58 5.88
C GLN A 164 -23.82 -5.13 4.47
N SER A 165 -24.35 -4.28 3.58
CA SER A 165 -24.85 -4.69 2.26
C SER A 165 -23.73 -4.91 1.24
N GLU A 166 -23.92 -5.88 0.34
CA GLU A 166 -23.10 -6.03 -0.86
C GLU A 166 -23.03 -4.71 -1.65
N ILE A 167 -21.83 -4.32 -2.08
CA ILE A 167 -21.65 -3.26 -3.07
C ILE A 167 -22.15 -3.84 -4.39
N ARG A 168 -23.39 -3.50 -4.77
CA ARG A 168 -23.89 -3.77 -6.13
C ARG A 168 -23.15 -2.86 -7.10
N THR A 169 -22.10 -3.39 -7.74
CA THR A 169 -21.46 -2.78 -8.92
C THR A 169 -22.31 -2.95 -10.16
#